data_AF-A0A966SVV7-F1
#
_entry.id   AF-A0A966SVV7-F1
#
_cell.length_a   1.000
_cell.length_b   1.000
_cell.length_c   1.000
_cell.angle_alpha   90.00
_cell.angle_beta   90.00
_cell.angle_gamma   90.00
#
_symmetry.space_group_name_H-M   'P 1'
#
loop_
_entity.id
_entity.type
_entity.pdbx_description
1 polymer ?
#
loop_
_entity_poly.entity_id
_entity_poly.type
_entity_poly.pdbx_seq_one_letter_code
_entity_poly.pdbx_strand_id
1 'polypeptide(L)'
;MPANPSNIISINEMAELLQALTALKKGRKGVRLPVEWTGVAGKVADAFNEVVEINERMAGELGRLSKLVGKDGKLSQRLSVGDVEGFWRGSVESVNELIDDLVHPTSETARVIGAVAQGDLSQMMALEIDNRPLQGEFLRTAKTINTMVDRLGSFAAEVTRVAREVGTEGKLGGQAKVKGVAGTWKDLTDSVNMMAGNLTGQVRNIAEVATAVAGGDLSKKVTVDVKGEILELKNTINTMVDQLRSFASEVTRVAREVGTEGKLGGQAQVEGVSGTWKDLTDSVNSMASNLTGQVRNIAQVTTAVANGDLSKKITVDVKGEILELKNTVNTMVDQLNSFAAEVTRVAREVGTEGKLGGQAKVEGVAGTWKDLTDSVNSMAGNLTGQVRNIAEVSTAIASGDLSRKITVDVKGEILELKNTINTMVDQLSSFAAEVTRVAREV
;
A
#
# COMPACT_ATOMS: atom_id res chain seq x y z
N MET A 1 45.95 -123.97 -19.81
CA MET A 1 45.84 -122.87 -20.79
C MET A 1 46.26 -121.59 -20.09
N PRO A 2 47.24 -120.85 -20.65
CA PRO A 2 47.96 -119.81 -19.92
C PRO A 2 47.16 -118.50 -19.85
N ALA A 3 47.39 -117.74 -18.78
CA ALA A 3 46.84 -116.41 -18.56
C ALA A 3 47.42 -115.40 -19.58
N ASN A 4 46.54 -114.57 -20.12
CA ASN A 4 46.81 -113.53 -21.10
C ASN A 4 47.63 -112.39 -20.44
N PRO A 5 48.89 -112.09 -20.83
CA PRO A 5 49.76 -111.15 -20.13
C PRO A 5 49.57 -109.68 -20.57
N SER A 6 48.34 -109.23 -20.82
CA SER A 6 48.07 -107.89 -21.40
C SER A 6 47.39 -106.89 -20.45
N ASN A 7 47.45 -107.10 -19.13
CA ASN A 7 46.69 -106.27 -18.17
C ASN A 7 47.48 -105.80 -16.94
N ILE A 8 48.81 -105.74 -17.01
CA ILE A 8 49.65 -105.21 -15.92
C ILE A 8 50.25 -103.88 -16.38
N ILE A 9 49.90 -102.79 -15.70
CA ILE A 9 50.53 -101.47 -15.87
C ILE A 9 52.03 -101.65 -15.61
N SER A 10 52.87 -101.25 -16.57
CA SER A 10 54.32 -101.33 -16.45
C SER A 10 54.83 -100.33 -15.40
N ILE A 11 55.98 -100.62 -14.78
CA ILE A 11 56.63 -99.72 -13.81
C ILE A 11 56.88 -98.33 -14.42
N ASN A 12 57.14 -98.27 -15.74
CA ASN A 12 57.36 -97.02 -16.46
C ASN A 12 56.08 -96.18 -16.59
N GLU A 13 54.94 -96.79 -16.91
CA GLU A 13 53.64 -96.09 -16.97
C GLU A 13 53.22 -95.54 -15.59
N MET A 14 53.49 -96.28 -14.49
CA MET A 14 53.25 -95.75 -13.15
C MET A 14 54.17 -94.59 -12.77
N ALA A 15 55.43 -94.60 -13.23
CA ALA A 15 56.36 -93.49 -13.02
C ALA A 15 55.91 -92.22 -13.78
N GLU A 16 55.45 -92.38 -15.01
CA GLU A 16 54.90 -91.28 -15.83
C GLU A 16 53.59 -90.73 -15.26
N LEU A 17 52.68 -91.59 -14.80
CA LEU A 17 51.47 -91.18 -14.09
C LEU A 17 51.80 -90.42 -12.79
N LEU A 18 52.77 -90.90 -12.00
CA LEU A 18 53.22 -90.21 -10.79
C LEU A 18 53.82 -88.85 -11.11
N GLN A 19 54.60 -88.74 -12.20
CA GLN A 19 55.17 -87.47 -12.65
C GLN A 19 54.09 -86.50 -13.10
N ALA A 20 53.10 -86.97 -13.87
CA ALA A 20 51.96 -86.19 -14.33
C ALA A 20 51.09 -85.71 -13.17
N LEU A 21 50.76 -86.59 -12.21
CA LEU A 21 50.06 -86.24 -10.98
C LEU A 21 50.86 -85.23 -10.14
N THR A 22 52.18 -85.37 -10.07
CA THR A 22 53.05 -84.41 -9.37
C THR A 22 53.07 -83.04 -10.08
N ALA A 23 53.03 -83.02 -11.40
CA ALA A 23 52.96 -81.80 -12.19
C ALA A 23 51.60 -81.09 -12.05
N LEU A 24 50.51 -81.86 -12.08
CA LEU A 24 49.15 -81.36 -11.81
C LEU A 24 49.03 -80.81 -10.37
N LYS A 25 49.56 -81.53 -9.37
CA LYS A 25 49.61 -81.08 -7.97
C LYS A 25 50.34 -79.73 -7.82
N LYS A 26 51.32 -79.44 -8.66
CA LYS A 26 52.05 -78.16 -8.70
C LYS A 26 51.36 -77.08 -9.55
N GLY A 27 50.21 -77.38 -10.14
CA GLY A 27 49.45 -76.45 -10.99
C GLY A 27 50.14 -76.14 -12.32
N ARG A 28 50.99 -77.03 -12.84
CA ARG A 28 51.62 -76.83 -14.15
C ARG A 28 50.59 -76.99 -15.27
N LYS A 29 50.62 -76.10 -16.25
CA LYS A 29 49.81 -76.18 -17.47
C LYS A 29 50.44 -77.13 -18.50
N GLY A 30 49.63 -77.67 -19.41
CA GLY A 30 49.99 -78.56 -20.49
C GLY A 30 50.35 -79.98 -20.07
N VAL A 31 50.03 -80.39 -18.84
CA VAL A 31 50.35 -81.74 -18.37
C VAL A 31 49.42 -82.74 -19.05
N ARG A 32 49.98 -83.69 -19.79
CA ARG A 32 49.23 -84.77 -20.45
C ARG A 32 49.99 -86.09 -20.31
N LEU A 33 49.24 -87.18 -20.18
CA LEU A 33 49.74 -88.53 -20.32
C LEU A 33 49.70 -88.95 -21.81
N PRO A 34 50.57 -89.88 -22.22
CA PRO A 34 50.65 -90.30 -23.61
C PRO A 34 49.35 -90.97 -24.09
N VAL A 35 48.95 -90.68 -25.33
CA VAL A 35 47.67 -91.12 -25.92
C VAL A 35 47.82 -92.49 -26.59
N GLU A 36 49.06 -92.90 -26.85
CA GLU A 36 49.43 -94.21 -27.40
C GLU A 36 49.30 -95.36 -26.39
N TRP A 37 49.04 -95.06 -25.12
CA TRP A 37 48.76 -96.08 -24.12
C TRP A 37 47.45 -96.80 -24.46
N THR A 38 47.46 -98.13 -24.38
CA THR A 38 46.30 -98.96 -24.72
C THR A 38 45.79 -99.74 -23.50
N GLY A 39 44.58 -100.29 -23.60
CA GLY A 39 43.97 -101.03 -22.49
C GLY A 39 43.59 -100.12 -21.31
N VAL A 40 43.82 -100.59 -20.08
CA VAL A 40 43.46 -99.83 -18.85
C VAL A 40 44.34 -98.59 -18.67
N ALA A 41 45.63 -98.66 -19.03
CA ALA A 41 46.55 -97.53 -18.95
C ALA A 41 46.09 -96.38 -19.88
N GLY A 42 45.65 -96.69 -21.10
CA GLY A 42 45.06 -95.70 -22.01
C GLY A 42 43.83 -95.01 -21.42
N LYS A 43 42.89 -95.78 -20.84
CA LYS A 43 41.71 -95.21 -20.17
C LYS A 43 42.07 -94.30 -18.99
N VAL A 44 43.13 -94.63 -18.25
CA VAL A 44 43.65 -93.79 -17.16
C VAL A 44 44.27 -92.50 -17.73
N ALA A 45 45.01 -92.59 -18.83
CA ALA A 45 45.58 -91.43 -19.51
C ALA A 45 44.49 -90.48 -20.02
N ASP A 46 43.45 -91.00 -20.67
CA ASP A 46 42.31 -90.21 -21.14
C ASP A 46 41.58 -89.51 -20.00
N ALA A 47 41.19 -90.26 -18.95
CA ALA A 47 40.50 -89.69 -17.80
C ALA A 47 41.36 -88.65 -17.05
N PHE A 48 42.67 -88.89 -16.91
CA PHE A 48 43.59 -87.91 -16.34
C PHE A 48 43.65 -86.66 -17.21
N ASN A 49 43.83 -86.81 -18.52
CA ASN A 49 43.95 -85.70 -19.47
C ASN A 49 42.68 -84.82 -19.47
N GLU A 50 41.50 -85.43 -19.43
CA GLU A 50 40.21 -84.72 -19.31
C GLU A 50 40.12 -83.92 -18.00
N VAL A 51 40.54 -84.50 -16.88
CA VAL A 51 40.56 -83.81 -15.57
C VAL A 51 41.55 -82.64 -15.56
N VAL A 52 42.73 -82.78 -16.19
CA VAL A 52 43.67 -81.66 -16.34
C VAL A 52 43.04 -80.57 -17.21
N GLU A 53 42.37 -80.93 -18.30
CA GLU A 53 41.74 -79.96 -19.20
C GLU A 53 40.63 -79.16 -18.52
N ILE A 54 39.76 -79.81 -17.73
CA ILE A 54 38.73 -79.12 -16.95
C ILE A 54 39.35 -78.14 -15.93
N ASN A 55 40.41 -78.56 -15.23
CA ASN A 55 41.12 -77.69 -14.29
C ASN A 55 41.77 -76.48 -14.97
N GLU A 56 42.40 -76.68 -16.12
CA GLU A 56 43.03 -75.61 -16.91
C GLU A 56 42.00 -74.60 -17.43
N ARG A 57 40.87 -75.09 -17.96
CA ARG A 57 39.75 -74.26 -18.39
C ARG A 57 39.18 -73.45 -17.22
N MET A 58 38.97 -74.09 -16.07
CA MET A 58 38.46 -73.42 -14.88
C MET A 58 39.38 -72.30 -14.40
N ALA A 59 40.69 -72.56 -14.32
CA ALA A 59 41.67 -71.54 -13.94
C ALA A 59 41.69 -70.37 -14.95
N GLY A 60 41.60 -70.67 -16.25
CA GLY A 60 41.48 -69.65 -17.30
C GLY A 60 40.23 -68.79 -17.15
N GLU A 61 39.08 -69.41 -16.93
CA GLU A 61 37.79 -68.74 -16.80
C GLU A 61 37.67 -67.93 -15.50
N LEU A 62 38.21 -68.42 -14.38
CA LEU A 62 38.33 -67.63 -13.16
C LEU A 62 39.20 -66.38 -13.38
N GLY A 63 40.30 -66.51 -14.14
CA GLY A 63 41.11 -65.38 -14.57
C GLY A 63 40.35 -64.39 -15.46
N ARG A 64 39.54 -64.90 -16.39
CA ARG A 64 38.65 -64.09 -17.25
C ARG A 64 37.63 -63.31 -16.41
N LEU A 65 36.93 -63.98 -15.48
CA LEU A 65 35.93 -63.35 -14.62
C LEU A 65 36.55 -62.31 -13.68
N SER A 66 37.71 -62.62 -13.10
CA SER A 66 38.43 -61.66 -12.25
C SER A 66 38.70 -60.34 -12.99
N LYS A 67 39.04 -60.41 -14.28
CA LYS A 67 39.19 -59.21 -15.13
C LYS A 67 37.84 -58.58 -15.49
N LEU A 68 36.94 -59.35 -16.11
CA LEU A 68 35.72 -58.79 -16.68
C LEU A 68 34.72 -58.31 -15.62
N VAL A 69 34.45 -59.11 -14.59
CA VAL A 69 33.52 -58.75 -13.50
C VAL A 69 34.23 -57.85 -12.50
N GLY A 70 35.41 -58.26 -12.04
CA GLY A 70 36.12 -57.58 -10.94
C GLY A 70 36.76 -56.24 -11.31
N LYS A 71 37.29 -56.08 -12.53
CA LYS A 71 37.96 -54.84 -12.96
C LYS A 71 37.15 -54.03 -13.96
N ASP A 72 36.57 -54.69 -14.94
CA ASP A 72 35.85 -54.01 -16.03
C ASP A 72 34.37 -53.77 -15.69
N GLY A 73 33.87 -54.29 -14.56
CA GLY A 73 32.49 -54.08 -14.10
C GLY A 73 31.42 -54.75 -14.96
N LYS A 74 31.77 -55.75 -15.78
CA LYS A 74 30.83 -56.49 -16.64
C LYS A 74 30.07 -57.55 -15.84
N LEU A 75 29.08 -57.09 -15.08
CA LEU A 75 28.31 -57.88 -14.11
C LEU A 75 27.46 -59.02 -14.72
N SER A 76 27.26 -59.05 -16.04
CA SER A 76 26.52 -60.12 -16.73
C SER A 76 27.36 -61.37 -17.05
N GLN A 77 28.67 -61.34 -16.80
CA GLN A 77 29.55 -62.47 -17.11
C GLN A 77 29.43 -63.59 -16.08
N ARG A 78 29.41 -64.84 -16.54
CA ARG A 78 29.31 -66.06 -15.72
C ARG A 78 30.44 -67.03 -16.05
N LEU A 79 30.79 -67.87 -15.08
CA LEU A 79 31.74 -68.96 -15.21
C LEU A 79 31.14 -70.05 -16.09
N SER A 80 31.86 -70.49 -17.11
CA SER A 80 31.45 -71.59 -17.98
C SER A 80 32.65 -72.42 -18.39
N VAL A 81 32.68 -73.70 -18.00
CA VAL A 81 33.82 -74.60 -18.19
C VAL A 81 33.49 -75.76 -19.16
N GLY A 82 32.36 -75.65 -19.88
CA GLY A 82 31.81 -76.69 -20.76
C GLY A 82 30.75 -77.56 -20.07
N ASP A 83 30.43 -78.71 -20.67
CA ASP A 83 29.51 -79.70 -20.11
C ASP A 83 30.23 -80.50 -19.01
N VAL A 84 30.04 -80.08 -17.76
CA VAL A 84 30.67 -80.69 -16.59
C VAL A 84 29.58 -81.18 -15.63
N GLU A 85 29.83 -82.30 -14.98
CA GLU A 85 28.91 -82.92 -14.03
C GLU A 85 29.49 -82.97 -12.61
N GLY A 86 28.65 -83.39 -11.65
CA GLY A 86 29.06 -83.60 -10.26
C GLY A 86 29.62 -82.33 -9.61
N PHE A 87 30.75 -82.47 -8.91
CA PHE A 87 31.34 -81.37 -8.14
C PHE A 87 31.85 -80.21 -9.01
N TRP A 88 32.22 -80.49 -10.27
CA TRP A 88 32.65 -79.44 -11.19
C TRP A 88 31.51 -78.49 -11.53
N ARG A 89 30.32 -79.04 -11.80
CA ARG A 89 29.10 -78.26 -11.98
C ARG A 89 28.77 -77.45 -10.73
N GLY A 90 28.78 -78.10 -9.55
CA GLY A 90 28.54 -77.40 -8.28
C GLY A 90 29.52 -76.26 -8.01
N SER A 91 30.77 -76.38 -8.46
CA SER A 91 31.78 -75.31 -8.34
C SER A 91 31.46 -74.13 -9.27
N VAL A 92 31.03 -74.42 -10.51
CA VAL A 92 30.59 -73.40 -11.47
C VAL A 92 29.35 -72.66 -10.96
N GLU A 93 28.36 -73.41 -10.49
CA GLU A 93 27.13 -72.89 -9.89
C GLU A 93 27.45 -72.01 -8.68
N SER A 94 28.29 -72.47 -7.74
CA SER A 94 28.65 -71.70 -6.55
C SER A 94 29.30 -70.35 -6.88
N VAL A 95 30.19 -70.30 -7.88
CA VAL A 95 30.82 -69.03 -8.31
C VAL A 95 29.79 -68.12 -8.99
N ASN A 96 28.89 -68.69 -9.79
CA ASN A 96 27.84 -67.92 -10.46
C ASN A 96 26.82 -67.36 -9.46
N GLU A 97 26.40 -68.15 -8.48
CA GLU A 97 25.54 -67.70 -7.37
C GLU A 97 26.19 -66.56 -6.59
N LEU A 98 27.48 -66.68 -6.25
CA LEU A 98 28.20 -65.57 -5.60
C LEU A 98 28.25 -64.31 -6.47
N ILE A 99 28.37 -64.45 -7.80
CA ILE A 99 28.30 -63.30 -8.71
C ILE A 99 26.88 -62.72 -8.69
N ASP A 100 25.85 -63.54 -8.81
CA ASP A 100 24.45 -63.10 -8.79
C ASP A 100 24.11 -62.34 -7.50
N ASP A 101 24.49 -62.89 -6.34
CA ASP A 101 24.27 -62.30 -5.02
C ASP A 101 24.97 -60.94 -4.83
N LEU A 102 26.10 -60.70 -5.52
CA LEU A 102 26.81 -59.40 -5.48
C LEU A 102 26.28 -58.41 -6.53
N VAL A 103 25.83 -58.92 -7.69
CA VAL A 103 25.40 -58.10 -8.83
C VAL A 103 24.06 -57.44 -8.55
N HIS A 104 23.12 -58.16 -7.93
CA HIS A 104 21.78 -57.64 -7.71
C HIS A 104 21.75 -56.37 -6.83
N PRO A 105 22.33 -56.34 -5.60
CA PRO A 105 22.35 -55.13 -4.78
C PRO A 105 23.10 -53.95 -5.42
N THR A 106 24.15 -54.25 -6.19
CA THR A 106 24.96 -53.22 -6.89
C THR A 106 24.15 -52.55 -7.99
N SER A 107 23.41 -53.35 -8.77
CA SER A 107 22.53 -52.85 -9.83
C SER A 107 21.37 -52.05 -9.26
N GLU A 108 20.81 -52.50 -8.14
CA GLU A 108 19.72 -51.81 -7.44
C GLU A 108 20.18 -50.46 -6.86
N THR A 109 21.39 -50.41 -6.32
CA THR A 109 22.02 -49.16 -5.88
C THR A 109 22.15 -48.16 -7.03
N ALA A 110 22.64 -48.61 -8.20
CA ALA A 110 22.75 -47.75 -9.38
C ALA A 110 21.39 -47.26 -9.87
N ARG A 111 20.35 -48.11 -9.81
CA ARG A 111 18.97 -47.76 -10.18
C ARG A 111 18.41 -46.65 -9.28
N VAL A 112 18.50 -46.80 -7.97
CA VAL A 112 17.99 -45.82 -7.00
C VAL A 112 18.75 -44.51 -7.09
N ILE A 113 20.08 -44.54 -7.19
CA ILE A 113 20.89 -43.32 -7.39
C ILE A 113 20.53 -42.63 -8.71
N GLY A 114 20.33 -43.41 -9.78
CA GLY A 114 19.88 -42.88 -11.06
C GLY A 114 18.51 -42.19 -10.99
N ALA A 115 17.57 -42.77 -10.25
CA ALA A 115 16.25 -42.18 -10.00
C ALA A 115 16.35 -40.87 -9.22
N VAL A 116 17.14 -40.85 -8.13
CA VAL A 116 17.39 -39.63 -7.33
C VAL A 116 18.01 -38.53 -8.19
N ALA A 117 18.94 -38.86 -9.07
CA ALA A 117 19.56 -37.90 -9.99
C ALA A 117 18.57 -37.30 -11.00
N GLN A 118 17.49 -38.01 -11.33
CA GLN A 118 16.40 -37.54 -12.17
C GLN A 118 15.30 -36.81 -11.37
N GLY A 119 15.45 -36.72 -10.04
CA GLY A 119 14.48 -36.10 -9.14
C GLY A 119 13.35 -37.04 -8.69
N ASP A 120 13.39 -38.33 -9.03
CA ASP A 120 12.44 -39.32 -8.52
C ASP A 120 12.89 -39.84 -7.14
N LEU A 121 12.29 -39.27 -6.10
CA LEU A 121 12.54 -39.60 -4.70
C LEU A 121 11.56 -40.65 -4.15
N SER A 122 10.74 -41.27 -5.02
CA SER A 122 9.84 -42.37 -4.64
C SER A 122 10.52 -43.74 -4.66
N GLN A 123 11.65 -43.85 -5.36
CA GLN A 123 12.39 -45.11 -5.51
C GLN A 123 13.24 -45.39 -4.26
N MET A 124 13.03 -46.56 -3.66
CA MET A 124 13.82 -47.05 -2.53
C MET A 124 14.54 -48.34 -2.87
N MET A 125 15.64 -48.60 -2.18
CA MET A 125 16.32 -49.89 -2.15
C MET A 125 15.40 -50.93 -1.51
N ALA A 126 15.20 -52.05 -2.18
CA ALA A 126 14.58 -53.22 -1.58
C ALA A 126 15.38 -53.69 -0.36
N LEU A 127 14.69 -54.04 0.73
CA LEU A 127 15.32 -54.60 1.94
C LEU A 127 15.35 -56.13 1.92
N GLU A 128 14.70 -56.75 0.94
CA GLU A 128 14.60 -58.20 0.75
C GLU A 128 14.73 -58.52 -0.75
N ILE A 129 15.31 -59.67 -1.07
CA ILE A 129 15.46 -60.22 -2.42
C ILE A 129 14.97 -61.67 -2.37
N ASP A 130 14.07 -62.08 -3.28
CA ASP A 130 13.53 -63.45 -3.36
C ASP A 130 13.02 -64.01 -2.00
N ASN A 131 12.28 -63.17 -1.25
CA ASN A 131 11.77 -63.44 0.10
C ASN A 131 12.86 -63.68 1.17
N ARG A 132 14.09 -63.23 0.92
CA ARG A 132 15.18 -63.26 1.89
C ARG A 132 15.57 -61.83 2.27
N PRO A 133 15.63 -61.49 3.57
CA PRO A 133 16.09 -60.17 3.97
C PRO A 133 17.55 -59.99 3.62
N LEU A 134 17.90 -58.79 3.16
CA LEU A 134 19.29 -58.38 3.03
C LEU A 134 19.96 -58.49 4.40
N GLN A 135 21.21 -58.96 4.42
CA GLN A 135 21.99 -59.11 5.64
C GLN A 135 23.32 -58.38 5.54
N GLY A 136 23.93 -58.15 6.71
CA GLY A 136 25.26 -57.56 6.82
C GLY A 136 25.38 -56.21 6.12
N GLU A 137 26.41 -56.09 5.29
CA GLU A 137 26.77 -54.82 4.63
C GLU A 137 25.73 -54.36 3.60
N PHE A 138 25.08 -55.30 2.90
CA PHE A 138 24.03 -54.95 1.93
C PHE A 138 22.83 -54.30 2.59
N LEU A 139 22.41 -54.81 3.76
CA LEU A 139 21.33 -54.20 4.53
C LEU A 139 21.74 -52.80 5.02
N ARG A 140 22.98 -52.64 5.47
CA ARG A 140 23.51 -51.35 5.94
C ARG A 140 23.50 -50.30 4.82
N THR A 141 23.96 -50.68 3.62
CA THR A 141 23.96 -49.83 2.44
C THR A 141 22.53 -49.48 2.02
N ALA A 142 21.64 -50.47 1.92
CA ALA A 142 20.23 -50.24 1.56
C ALA A 142 19.54 -49.26 2.53
N LYS A 143 19.72 -49.45 3.84
CA LYS A 143 19.18 -48.53 4.87
C LYS A 143 19.75 -47.13 4.76
N THR A 144 21.05 -47.00 4.47
CA THR A 144 21.71 -45.69 4.34
C THR A 144 21.19 -44.94 3.12
N ILE A 145 21.06 -45.62 1.97
CA ILE A 145 20.48 -45.05 0.74
C ILE A 145 19.03 -44.65 0.99
N ASN A 146 18.20 -45.52 1.59
CA ASN A 146 16.81 -45.19 1.88
C ASN A 146 16.68 -43.99 2.83
N THR A 147 17.55 -43.88 3.83
CA THR A 147 17.61 -42.71 4.73
C THR A 147 17.98 -41.43 3.96
N MET A 148 18.87 -41.53 2.97
CA MET A 148 19.23 -40.40 2.11
C MET A 148 18.06 -39.98 1.21
N VAL A 149 17.37 -40.93 0.58
CA VAL A 149 16.18 -40.69 -0.25
C VAL A 149 15.06 -40.03 0.59
N ASP A 150 14.80 -40.55 1.79
CA ASP A 150 13.78 -39.99 2.70
C ASP A 150 14.11 -38.54 3.14
N ARG A 151 15.38 -38.26 3.45
CA ARG A 151 15.84 -36.90 3.77
C ARG A 151 15.69 -35.94 2.59
N LEU A 152 16.02 -36.38 1.38
CA LEU A 152 15.82 -35.59 0.17
C LEU A 152 14.34 -35.34 -0.08
N GLY A 153 13.50 -36.38 0.03
CA GLY A 153 12.06 -36.30 -0.21
C GLY A 153 11.37 -35.36 0.76
N SER A 154 11.67 -35.50 2.06
CA SER A 154 11.12 -34.63 3.11
C SER A 154 11.56 -33.17 2.94
N PHE A 155 12.83 -32.91 2.62
CA PHE A 155 13.30 -31.55 2.35
C PHE A 155 12.64 -30.95 1.11
N ALA A 156 12.57 -31.69 0.00
CA ALA A 156 11.96 -31.22 -1.25
C ALA A 156 10.46 -30.91 -1.09
N ALA A 157 9.74 -31.77 -0.36
CA ALA A 157 8.33 -31.53 -0.02
C ALA A 157 8.18 -30.25 0.82
N GLU A 158 9.07 -30.04 1.80
CA GLU A 158 8.98 -28.93 2.72
C GLU A 158 9.35 -27.58 2.06
N VAL A 159 10.38 -27.55 1.22
CA VAL A 159 10.72 -26.35 0.42
C VAL A 159 9.59 -26.01 -0.53
N THR A 160 9.03 -27.00 -1.23
CA THR A 160 7.87 -26.78 -2.12
C THR A 160 6.68 -26.22 -1.36
N ARG A 161 6.40 -26.76 -0.15
CA ARG A 161 5.31 -26.29 0.70
C ARG A 161 5.52 -24.84 1.15
N VAL A 162 6.69 -24.50 1.69
CA VAL A 162 7.00 -23.15 2.17
C VAL A 162 7.01 -22.14 1.02
N ALA A 163 7.57 -22.50 -0.13
CA ALA A 163 7.54 -21.65 -1.32
C ALA A 163 6.10 -21.36 -1.77
N ARG A 164 5.22 -22.38 -1.76
CA ARG A 164 3.80 -22.19 -2.08
C ARG A 164 3.08 -21.33 -1.04
N GLU A 165 3.23 -21.63 0.25
CA GLU A 165 2.53 -20.90 1.32
C GLU A 165 2.96 -19.43 1.40
N VAL A 166 4.26 -19.17 1.48
CA VAL A 166 4.80 -17.82 1.68
C VAL A 166 4.87 -17.05 0.37
N GLY A 167 5.26 -17.70 -0.73
CA GLY A 167 5.49 -17.05 -2.02
C GLY A 167 4.25 -16.92 -2.89
N THR A 168 3.31 -17.87 -2.84
CA THR A 168 2.14 -17.87 -3.74
C THR A 168 0.82 -17.60 -3.00
N GLU A 169 0.57 -18.29 -1.88
CA GLU A 169 -0.68 -18.16 -1.13
C GLU A 169 -0.71 -16.95 -0.20
N GLY A 170 0.43 -16.30 0.04
CA GLY A 170 0.54 -15.16 0.97
C GLY A 170 0.31 -15.53 2.44
N LYS A 171 0.38 -16.82 2.79
CA LYS A 171 0.32 -17.30 4.18
C LYS A 171 1.66 -17.05 4.87
N LEU A 172 1.79 -15.83 5.37
CA LEU A 172 3.01 -15.37 6.04
C LEU A 172 3.24 -16.12 7.38
N GLY A 173 4.45 -16.60 7.60
CA GLY A 173 4.86 -17.34 8.81
C GLY A 173 5.13 -18.83 8.58
N GLY A 174 4.98 -19.32 7.34
CA GLY A 174 5.40 -20.67 6.97
C GLY A 174 6.91 -20.86 7.17
N GLN A 175 7.29 -21.95 7.85
CA GLN A 175 8.67 -22.34 8.08
C GLN A 175 8.86 -23.80 7.73
N ALA A 176 10.02 -24.12 7.17
CA ALA A 176 10.47 -25.46 6.88
C ALA A 176 10.87 -26.19 8.17
N LYS A 177 10.22 -27.33 8.42
CA LYS A 177 10.46 -28.22 9.57
C LYS A 177 10.89 -29.60 9.07
N VAL A 178 12.18 -29.77 8.81
CA VAL A 178 12.74 -31.06 8.39
C VAL A 178 13.39 -31.74 9.58
N LYS A 179 12.93 -32.96 9.94
CA LYS A 179 13.44 -33.69 11.11
C LYS A 179 14.82 -34.28 10.84
N GLY A 180 15.70 -34.20 11.83
CA GLY A 180 16.99 -34.89 11.81
C GLY A 180 18.03 -34.31 10.84
N VAL A 181 17.82 -33.11 10.30
CA VAL A 181 18.79 -32.43 9.42
C VAL A 181 20.03 -31.99 10.20
N ALA A 182 21.20 -32.19 9.59
CA ALA A 182 22.50 -31.81 10.12
C ALA A 182 23.42 -31.42 8.96
N GLY A 183 24.49 -30.68 9.27
CA GLY A 183 25.41 -30.13 8.26
C GLY A 183 24.67 -29.26 7.24
N THR A 184 24.99 -29.44 5.96
CA THR A 184 24.43 -28.64 4.84
C THR A 184 22.90 -28.64 4.81
N TRP A 185 22.24 -29.74 5.21
CA TRP A 185 20.77 -29.80 5.24
C TRP A 185 20.17 -28.84 6.26
N LYS A 186 20.85 -28.67 7.39
CA LYS A 186 20.43 -27.71 8.41
C LYS A 186 20.65 -26.29 7.90
N ASP A 187 21.83 -26.00 7.35
CA ASP A 187 22.15 -24.67 6.82
C ASP A 187 21.16 -24.23 5.73
N LEU A 188 20.77 -25.14 4.83
CA LEU A 188 19.74 -24.89 3.81
C LEU A 188 18.36 -24.66 4.41
N THR A 189 17.95 -25.48 5.39
CA THR A 189 16.66 -25.30 6.09
C THR A 189 16.61 -23.96 6.82
N ASP A 190 17.69 -23.59 7.51
CA ASP A 190 17.81 -22.32 8.23
C ASP A 190 17.81 -21.13 7.26
N SER A 191 18.44 -21.26 6.09
CA SER A 191 18.43 -20.23 5.04
C SER A 191 17.03 -20.01 4.46
N VAL A 192 16.30 -21.08 4.15
CA VAL A 192 14.89 -21.00 3.68
C VAL A 192 14.02 -20.35 4.76
N ASN A 193 14.20 -20.73 6.02
CA ASN A 193 13.47 -20.15 7.15
C ASN A 193 13.79 -18.67 7.36
N MET A 194 15.04 -18.27 7.20
CA MET A 194 15.44 -16.87 7.29
C MET A 194 14.83 -16.04 6.16
N MET A 195 14.83 -16.55 4.93
CA MET A 195 14.18 -15.91 3.79
C MET A 195 12.66 -15.76 4.02
N ALA A 196 11.98 -16.83 4.40
CA ALA A 196 10.55 -16.84 4.67
C ALA A 196 10.18 -15.92 5.84
N GLY A 197 10.99 -15.91 6.90
CA GLY A 197 10.84 -15.04 8.06
C GLY A 197 11.02 -13.56 7.72
N ASN A 198 12.02 -13.22 6.92
CA ASN A 198 12.26 -11.86 6.45
C ASN A 198 11.08 -11.38 5.59
N LEU A 199 10.67 -12.12 4.56
CA LEU A 199 9.52 -11.76 3.73
C LEU A 199 8.24 -11.61 4.56
N THR A 200 8.00 -12.54 5.49
CA THR A 200 6.87 -12.49 6.42
C THR A 200 6.86 -11.22 7.25
N GLY A 201 7.98 -10.89 7.91
CA GLY A 201 8.07 -9.71 8.77
C GLY A 201 7.92 -8.41 7.97
N GLN A 202 8.56 -8.35 6.81
CA GLN A 202 8.55 -7.18 5.94
C GLN A 202 7.14 -6.88 5.39
N VAL A 203 6.50 -7.88 4.77
CA VAL A 203 5.16 -7.71 4.19
C VAL A 203 4.11 -7.47 5.27
N ARG A 204 4.20 -8.16 6.41
CA ARG A 204 3.24 -7.96 7.52
C ARG A 204 3.31 -6.55 8.09
N ASN A 205 4.51 -6.01 8.33
CA ASN A 205 4.64 -4.65 8.85
C ASN A 205 4.13 -3.60 7.85
N ILE A 206 4.37 -3.80 6.55
CA ILE A 206 3.81 -2.96 5.49
C ILE A 206 2.27 -3.00 5.51
N ALA A 207 1.69 -4.20 5.61
CA ALA A 207 0.25 -4.38 5.67
C ALA A 207 -0.38 -3.74 6.92
N GLU A 208 0.28 -3.81 8.08
CA GLU A 208 -0.14 -3.13 9.30
C GLU A 208 -0.18 -1.61 9.12
N VAL A 209 0.85 -1.03 8.52
CA VAL A 209 0.91 0.43 8.26
C VAL A 209 -0.14 0.84 7.24
N ALA A 210 -0.31 0.08 6.15
CA ALA A 210 -1.35 0.35 5.15
C ALA A 210 -2.76 0.27 5.76
N THR A 211 -3.00 -0.69 6.65
CA THR A 211 -4.27 -0.83 7.38
C THR A 211 -4.49 0.35 8.33
N ALA A 212 -3.45 0.79 9.04
CA ALA A 212 -3.51 1.96 9.91
C ALA A 212 -3.84 3.23 9.13
N VAL A 213 -3.18 3.45 7.98
CA VAL A 213 -3.44 4.58 7.07
C VAL A 213 -4.88 4.54 6.55
N ALA A 214 -5.37 3.37 6.15
CA ALA A 214 -6.76 3.20 5.73
C ALA A 214 -7.76 3.49 6.85
N GLY A 215 -7.38 3.22 8.11
CA GLY A 215 -8.13 3.61 9.31
C GLY A 215 -7.96 5.07 9.75
N GLY A 216 -7.14 5.86 9.04
CA GLY A 216 -6.86 7.27 9.36
C GLY A 216 -5.75 7.49 10.40
N ASP A 217 -5.06 6.44 10.88
CA ASP A 217 -3.89 6.56 11.75
C ASP A 217 -2.62 6.80 10.92
N LEU A 218 -2.31 8.08 10.73
CA LEU A 218 -1.11 8.55 10.02
C LEU A 218 0.12 8.67 10.93
N SER A 219 0.06 8.13 12.16
CA SER A 219 1.21 8.11 13.09
C SER A 219 2.12 6.90 12.85
N LYS A 220 1.62 5.84 12.21
CA LYS A 220 2.34 4.61 11.94
C LYS A 220 3.27 4.75 10.74
N LYS A 221 4.45 4.17 10.85
CA LYS A 221 5.43 4.06 9.75
C LYS A 221 5.96 2.64 9.66
N VAL A 222 6.43 2.29 8.47
CA VAL A 222 7.16 1.04 8.25
C VAL A 222 8.55 1.22 8.88
N THR A 223 8.85 0.47 9.94
CA THR A 223 10.09 0.61 10.72
C THR A 223 11.07 -0.53 10.49
N VAL A 224 10.60 -1.67 10.00
CA VAL A 224 11.43 -2.86 9.74
C VAL A 224 12.66 -2.54 8.89
N ASP A 225 13.79 -3.16 9.21
CA ASP A 225 15.02 -3.01 8.44
C ASP A 225 14.93 -3.84 7.15
N VAL A 226 15.10 -3.16 6.03
CA VAL A 226 14.83 -3.68 4.69
C VAL A 226 15.85 -3.15 3.71
N LYS A 227 16.13 -3.93 2.67
CA LYS A 227 17.14 -3.62 1.65
C LYS A 227 16.55 -3.82 0.26
N GLY A 228 17.19 -3.24 -0.75
CA GLY A 228 16.77 -3.38 -2.15
C GLY A 228 15.38 -2.82 -2.41
N GLU A 229 14.58 -3.52 -3.23
CA GLU A 229 13.25 -3.10 -3.65
C GLU A 229 12.27 -2.91 -2.47
N ILE A 230 12.42 -3.70 -1.40
CA ILE A 230 11.57 -3.54 -0.20
C ILE A 230 11.90 -2.24 0.55
N LEU A 231 13.15 -1.76 0.50
CA LEU A 231 13.50 -0.46 1.05
C LEU A 231 12.86 0.68 0.26
N GLU A 232 12.85 0.58 -1.07
CA GLU A 232 12.17 1.55 -1.92
C GLU A 232 10.66 1.58 -1.63
N LEU A 233 10.03 0.40 -1.47
CA LEU A 233 8.64 0.29 -1.06
C LEU A 233 8.39 0.92 0.32
N LYS A 234 9.22 0.61 1.32
CA LYS A 234 9.16 1.24 2.65
C LYS A 234 9.23 2.76 2.56
N ASN A 235 10.20 3.29 1.81
CA ASN A 235 10.39 4.73 1.68
C ASN A 235 9.21 5.39 0.96
N THR A 236 8.68 4.74 -0.08
CA THR A 236 7.49 5.20 -0.80
C THR A 236 6.28 5.27 0.12
N ILE A 237 6.01 4.21 0.88
CA ILE A 237 4.89 4.18 1.85
C ILE A 237 5.09 5.23 2.94
N ASN A 238 6.28 5.33 3.52
CA ASN A 238 6.54 6.32 4.56
C ASN A 238 6.41 7.77 4.04
N THR A 239 6.83 8.03 2.80
CA THR A 239 6.67 9.34 2.15
C THR A 239 5.18 9.65 1.92
N MET A 240 4.39 8.68 1.46
CA MET A 240 2.95 8.82 1.33
C MET A 240 2.28 9.14 2.68
N VAL A 241 2.67 8.44 3.75
CA VAL A 241 2.16 8.72 5.10
C VAL A 241 2.52 10.14 5.55
N ASP A 242 3.75 10.58 5.31
CA ASP A 242 4.19 11.93 5.66
C ASP A 242 3.42 13.02 4.90
N GLN A 243 3.21 12.82 3.59
CA GLN A 243 2.41 13.72 2.75
C GLN A 243 0.95 13.79 3.23
N LEU A 244 0.32 12.64 3.50
CA LEU A 244 -1.04 12.55 4.03
C LEU A 244 -1.15 13.27 5.38
N ARG A 245 -0.18 13.06 6.27
CA ARG A 245 -0.18 13.65 7.61
C ARG A 245 -0.03 15.17 7.55
N SER A 246 0.89 15.64 6.71
CA SER A 246 1.10 17.08 6.48
C SER A 246 -0.15 17.72 5.90
N PHE A 247 -0.74 17.13 4.86
CA PHE A 247 -1.98 17.62 4.25
C PHE A 247 -3.14 17.65 5.24
N ALA A 248 -3.36 16.58 6.01
CA ALA A 248 -4.44 16.52 7.00
C ALA A 248 -4.29 17.57 8.10
N SER A 249 -3.07 17.76 8.61
CA SER A 249 -2.76 18.81 9.58
C SER A 249 -3.07 20.20 9.01
N GLU A 250 -2.68 20.42 7.76
CA GLU A 250 -2.76 21.73 7.13
C GLU A 250 -4.19 22.11 6.74
N VAL A 251 -4.97 21.17 6.21
CA VAL A 251 -6.41 21.37 5.98
C VAL A 251 -7.14 21.65 7.27
N THR A 252 -6.83 20.91 8.34
CA THR A 252 -7.43 21.15 9.67
C THR A 252 -7.09 22.55 10.19
N ARG A 253 -5.83 22.98 10.02
CA ARG A 253 -5.36 24.30 10.42
C ARG A 253 -6.08 25.41 9.67
N VAL A 254 -6.14 25.34 8.33
CA VAL A 254 -6.79 26.36 7.49
C VAL A 254 -8.29 26.41 7.74
N ALA A 255 -8.95 25.26 7.87
CA ALA A 255 -10.38 25.19 8.21
C ALA A 255 -10.67 25.86 9.56
N ARG A 256 -9.80 25.66 10.56
CA ARG A 256 -9.93 26.32 11.86
C ARG A 256 -9.66 27.82 11.77
N GLU A 257 -8.55 28.23 11.17
CA GLU A 257 -8.15 29.64 11.10
C GLU A 257 -9.14 30.48 10.29
N VAL A 258 -9.45 30.07 9.06
CA VAL A 258 -10.29 30.85 8.15
C VAL A 258 -11.76 30.62 8.43
N GLY A 259 -12.16 29.37 8.69
CA GLY A 259 -13.57 29.00 8.85
C GLY A 259 -14.14 29.23 10.26
N THR A 260 -13.33 29.04 11.32
CA THR A 260 -13.83 29.13 12.71
C THR A 260 -13.32 30.36 13.44
N GLU A 261 -12.02 30.65 13.37
CA GLU A 261 -11.40 31.77 14.10
C GLU A 261 -11.53 33.11 13.35
N GLY A 262 -11.92 33.10 12.07
CA GLY A 262 -12.03 34.30 11.25
C GLY A 262 -10.68 34.98 10.95
N LYS A 263 -9.56 34.27 11.13
CA LYS A 263 -8.22 34.74 10.76
C LYS A 263 -8.05 34.63 9.24
N LEU A 264 -8.51 35.66 8.55
CA LEU A 264 -8.52 35.71 7.09
C LEU A 264 -7.10 35.83 6.52
N GLY A 265 -6.78 35.01 5.51
CA GLY A 265 -5.47 34.96 4.84
C GLY A 265 -4.68 33.67 5.09
N GLY A 266 -5.18 32.76 5.93
CA GLY A 266 -4.57 31.44 6.11
C GLY A 266 -4.62 30.63 4.82
N GLN A 267 -3.47 30.07 4.42
CA GLN A 267 -3.33 29.19 3.26
C GLN A 267 -2.61 27.91 3.68
N ALA A 268 -2.99 26.80 3.05
CA ALA A 268 -2.36 25.51 3.20
C ALA A 268 -1.02 25.48 2.46
N GLN A 269 0.04 25.16 3.18
CA GLN A 269 1.37 24.91 2.66
C GLN A 269 1.78 23.47 2.95
N VAL A 270 1.74 22.63 1.92
CA VAL A 270 2.13 21.22 2.01
C VAL A 270 3.36 21.02 1.12
N GLU A 271 4.50 20.69 1.74
CA GLU A 271 5.76 20.48 1.01
C GLU A 271 5.75 19.18 0.23
N GLY A 272 6.41 19.17 -0.93
CA GLY A 272 6.64 17.95 -1.72
C GLY A 272 5.38 17.34 -2.36
N VAL A 273 4.27 18.06 -2.41
CA VAL A 273 3.04 17.60 -3.08
C VAL A 273 3.11 17.76 -4.60
N SER A 274 2.62 16.77 -5.31
CA SER A 274 2.49 16.75 -6.76
C SER A 274 1.21 16.01 -7.17
N GLY A 275 0.79 16.16 -8.43
CA GLY A 275 -0.45 15.57 -8.94
C GLY A 275 -1.67 15.95 -8.10
N THR A 276 -2.51 14.97 -7.78
CA THR A 276 -3.77 15.18 -7.04
C THR A 276 -3.57 15.88 -5.69
N TRP A 277 -2.45 15.67 -5.00
CA TRP A 277 -2.18 16.34 -3.73
C TRP A 277 -2.00 17.85 -3.88
N LYS A 278 -1.37 18.26 -4.99
CA LYS A 278 -1.22 19.67 -5.33
C LYS A 278 -2.57 20.28 -5.68
N ASP A 279 -3.35 19.59 -6.52
CA ASP A 279 -4.68 20.07 -6.94
C ASP A 279 -5.63 20.27 -5.74
N LEU A 280 -5.60 19.36 -4.77
CA LEU A 280 -6.37 19.49 -3.53
C LEU A 280 -5.90 20.66 -2.67
N THR A 281 -4.58 20.84 -2.53
CA THR A 281 -4.00 21.97 -1.78
C THR A 281 -4.38 23.31 -2.42
N ASP A 282 -4.29 23.41 -3.75
CA ASP A 282 -4.64 24.60 -4.52
C ASP A 282 -6.15 24.89 -4.43
N SER A 283 -6.99 23.86 -4.37
CA SER A 283 -8.44 24.00 -4.18
C SER A 283 -8.79 24.56 -2.80
N VAL A 284 -8.16 24.05 -1.72
CA VAL A 284 -8.33 24.59 -0.36
C VAL A 284 -7.87 26.03 -0.28
N ASN A 285 -6.73 26.35 -0.90
CA ASN A 285 -6.20 27.71 -0.95
C ASN A 285 -7.11 28.67 -1.73
N SER A 286 -7.69 28.20 -2.83
CA SER A 286 -8.66 28.99 -3.62
C SER A 286 -9.91 29.29 -2.80
N MET A 287 -10.43 28.29 -2.06
CA MET A 287 -11.56 28.48 -1.15
C MET A 287 -11.25 29.50 -0.04
N ALA A 288 -10.11 29.33 0.64
CA ALA A 288 -9.68 30.20 1.73
C ALA A 288 -9.42 31.64 1.27
N SER A 289 -8.80 31.82 0.10
CA SER A 289 -8.55 33.12 -0.52
C SER A 289 -9.84 33.83 -0.92
N ASN A 290 -10.79 33.10 -1.54
CA ASN A 290 -12.09 33.64 -1.91
C ASN A 290 -12.87 34.11 -0.67
N LEU A 291 -12.97 33.27 0.36
CA LEU A 291 -13.67 33.63 1.59
C LEU A 291 -13.00 34.83 2.28
N THR A 292 -11.67 34.85 2.32
CA THR A 292 -10.87 35.97 2.84
C THR A 292 -11.16 37.27 2.10
N GLY A 293 -11.12 37.26 0.76
CA GLY A 293 -11.36 38.45 -0.04
C GLY A 293 -12.79 38.98 0.13
N GLN A 294 -13.76 38.08 0.14
CA GLN A 294 -15.18 38.39 0.29
C GLN A 294 -15.48 39.04 1.64
N VAL A 295 -15.12 38.39 2.74
CA VAL A 295 -15.41 38.88 4.09
C VAL A 295 -14.65 40.19 4.37
N ARG A 296 -13.39 40.29 3.93
CA ARG A 296 -12.58 41.51 4.15
C ARG A 296 -13.15 42.71 3.38
N ASN A 297 -13.67 42.53 2.18
CA ASN A 297 -14.30 43.62 1.41
C ASN A 297 -15.60 44.10 2.07
N ILE A 298 -16.44 43.16 2.53
CA ILE A 298 -17.66 43.49 3.30
C ILE A 298 -17.31 44.27 4.57
N ALA A 299 -16.31 43.81 5.32
CA ALA A 299 -15.86 44.47 6.54
C ALA A 299 -15.35 45.90 6.27
N GLN A 300 -14.58 46.10 5.20
CA GLN A 300 -14.11 47.44 4.80
C GLN A 300 -15.26 48.39 4.48
N VAL A 301 -16.24 47.96 3.70
CA VAL A 301 -17.39 48.80 3.33
C VAL A 301 -18.26 49.09 4.55
N THR A 302 -18.54 48.09 5.38
CA THR A 302 -19.34 48.28 6.60
C THR A 302 -18.64 49.22 7.59
N THR A 303 -17.30 49.14 7.68
CA THR A 303 -16.49 50.09 8.49
C THR A 303 -16.54 51.50 7.91
N ALA A 304 -16.45 51.65 6.58
CA ALA A 304 -16.56 52.95 5.91
C ALA A 304 -17.92 53.60 6.18
N VAL A 305 -19.00 52.81 6.05
CA VAL A 305 -20.38 53.25 6.37
C VAL A 305 -20.50 53.67 7.83
N ALA A 306 -19.94 52.90 8.77
CA ALA A 306 -19.93 53.26 10.18
C ALA A 306 -19.18 54.56 10.48
N ASN A 307 -18.16 54.89 9.68
CA ASN A 307 -17.41 56.16 9.75
C ASN A 307 -18.06 57.29 8.92
N GLY A 308 -19.23 57.05 8.31
CA GLY A 308 -19.95 58.05 7.51
C GLY A 308 -19.48 58.18 6.06
N ASP A 309 -18.54 57.36 5.59
CA ASP A 309 -18.16 57.31 4.17
C ASP A 309 -19.10 56.40 3.39
N LEU A 310 -20.16 57.00 2.84
CA LEU A 310 -21.19 56.33 2.04
C LEU A 310 -20.82 56.25 0.55
N SER A 311 -19.60 56.65 0.17
CA SER A 311 -19.11 56.53 -1.21
C SER A 311 -18.60 55.12 -1.54
N LYS A 312 -18.33 54.30 -0.52
CA LYS A 312 -17.77 52.95 -0.68
C LYS A 312 -18.87 51.91 -0.89
N LYS A 313 -18.65 51.05 -1.87
CA LYS A 313 -19.50 49.88 -2.15
C LYS A 313 -18.67 48.61 -2.25
N ILE A 314 -19.33 47.49 -2.03
CA ILE A 314 -18.76 46.17 -2.29
C ILE A 314 -18.73 45.99 -3.80
N THR A 315 -17.53 45.86 -4.37
CA THR A 315 -17.33 45.74 -5.83
C THR A 315 -16.85 44.36 -6.26
N VAL A 316 -16.30 43.56 -5.34
CA VAL A 316 -15.78 42.22 -5.63
C VAL A 316 -16.83 41.32 -6.28
N ASP A 317 -16.40 40.50 -7.24
CA ASP A 317 -17.28 39.52 -7.89
C ASP A 317 -17.56 38.36 -6.95
N VAL A 318 -18.85 38.10 -6.72
CA VAL A 318 -19.33 37.15 -5.71
C VAL A 318 -20.59 36.48 -6.24
N LYS A 319 -20.84 35.25 -5.78
CA LYS A 319 -21.94 34.40 -6.23
C LYS A 319 -22.69 33.81 -5.04
N GLY A 320 -23.90 33.31 -5.28
CA GLY A 320 -24.73 32.67 -4.26
C GLY A 320 -25.09 33.61 -3.11
N GLU A 321 -25.09 33.09 -1.89
CA GLU A 321 -25.47 33.83 -0.67
C GLU A 321 -24.60 35.08 -0.43
N ILE A 322 -23.33 35.06 -0.84
CA ILE A 322 -22.45 36.24 -0.72
C ILE A 322 -22.86 37.35 -1.68
N LEU A 323 -23.43 37.03 -2.86
CA LEU A 323 -23.99 38.03 -3.78
C LEU A 323 -25.23 38.70 -3.20
N GLU A 324 -26.10 37.91 -2.56
CA GLU A 324 -27.25 38.46 -1.85
C GLU A 324 -26.81 39.42 -0.76
N LEU A 325 -25.85 39.01 0.09
CA LEU A 325 -25.27 39.87 1.12
C LEU A 325 -24.64 41.15 0.55
N LYS A 326 -23.87 41.04 -0.55
CA LYS A 326 -23.32 42.21 -1.27
C LYS A 326 -24.43 43.17 -1.69
N ASN A 327 -25.50 42.67 -2.29
CA ASN A 327 -26.60 43.49 -2.77
C ASN A 327 -27.33 44.16 -1.61
N THR A 328 -27.62 43.42 -0.53
CA THR A 328 -28.25 43.96 0.68
C THR A 328 -27.43 45.09 1.29
N VAL A 329 -26.12 44.88 1.46
CA VAL A 329 -25.22 45.93 2.00
C VAL A 329 -25.16 47.13 1.06
N ASN A 330 -24.99 46.91 -0.25
CA ASN A 330 -24.93 48.01 -1.21
C ASN A 330 -26.23 48.82 -1.27
N THR A 331 -27.40 48.17 -1.21
CA THR A 331 -28.71 48.85 -1.14
C THR A 331 -28.85 49.66 0.14
N MET A 332 -28.36 49.14 1.28
CA MET A 332 -28.34 49.89 2.54
C MET A 332 -27.44 51.12 2.46
N VAL A 333 -26.26 51.02 1.83
CA VAL A 333 -25.39 52.18 1.57
C VAL A 333 -26.09 53.21 0.68
N ASP A 334 -26.78 52.77 -0.38
CA ASP A 334 -27.53 53.67 -1.27
C ASP A 334 -28.65 54.41 -0.54
N GLN A 335 -29.45 53.70 0.26
CA GLN A 335 -30.53 54.29 1.05
C GLN A 335 -29.99 55.32 2.06
N LEU A 336 -28.90 54.98 2.76
CA LEU A 336 -28.21 55.88 3.69
C LEU A 336 -27.71 57.14 2.97
N ASN A 337 -27.09 56.98 1.81
CA ASN A 337 -26.51 58.09 1.06
C ASN A 337 -27.59 59.04 0.54
N SER A 338 -28.67 58.51 -0.02
CA SER A 338 -29.82 59.30 -0.45
C SER A 338 -30.49 60.02 0.73
N PHE A 339 -30.68 59.35 1.87
CA PHE A 339 -31.25 59.97 3.07
C PHE A 339 -30.36 61.10 3.59
N ALA A 340 -29.05 60.88 3.71
CA ALA A 340 -28.10 61.90 4.19
C ALA A 340 -28.07 63.13 3.27
N ALA A 341 -28.07 62.93 1.95
CA ALA A 341 -28.15 64.01 0.98
C ALA A 341 -29.45 64.81 1.13
N GLU A 342 -30.56 64.11 1.32
CA GLU A 342 -31.88 64.74 1.36
C GLU A 342 -32.13 65.51 2.67
N VAL A 343 -31.69 64.97 3.81
CA VAL A 343 -31.72 65.69 5.08
C VAL A 343 -30.85 66.94 5.00
N THR A 344 -29.64 66.85 4.43
CA THR A 344 -28.76 68.00 4.24
C THR A 344 -29.39 69.06 3.34
N ARG A 345 -30.06 68.63 2.27
CA ARG A 345 -30.74 69.53 1.33
C ARG A 345 -31.91 70.26 2.00
N VAL A 346 -32.79 69.55 2.69
CA VAL A 346 -33.95 70.14 3.39
C VAL A 346 -33.50 71.06 4.52
N ALA A 347 -32.51 70.65 5.30
CA ALA A 347 -31.93 71.50 6.35
C ALA A 347 -31.38 72.81 5.78
N ARG A 348 -30.68 72.76 4.64
CA ARG A 348 -30.16 73.94 3.95
C ARG A 348 -31.26 74.82 3.38
N GLU A 349 -32.21 74.26 2.64
CA GLU A 349 -33.29 75.02 2.00
C GLU A 349 -34.23 75.68 3.01
N VAL A 350 -34.73 74.91 3.96
CA VAL A 350 -35.76 75.36 4.90
C VAL A 350 -35.13 76.08 6.09
N GLY A 351 -33.97 75.62 6.57
CA GLY A 351 -33.31 76.17 7.75
C GLY A 351 -32.35 77.33 7.48
N THR A 352 -31.56 77.29 6.39
CA THR A 352 -30.54 78.32 6.10
C THR A 352 -30.97 79.31 5.02
N GLU A 353 -31.52 78.82 3.91
CA GLU A 353 -31.90 79.67 2.76
C GLU A 353 -33.29 80.29 2.90
N GLY A 354 -34.11 79.83 3.85
CA GLY A 354 -35.48 80.30 4.04
C GLY A 354 -36.43 79.95 2.89
N LYS A 355 -36.07 79.00 2.03
CA LYS A 355 -36.93 78.46 0.97
C LYS A 355 -37.96 77.51 1.58
N LEU A 356 -39.07 78.10 2.02
CA LEU A 356 -40.15 77.37 2.70
C LEU A 356 -40.90 76.44 1.73
N GLY A 357 -41.18 75.22 2.19
CA GLY A 357 -41.89 74.18 1.43
C GLY A 357 -41.01 73.01 0.96
N GLY A 358 -39.70 73.03 1.23
CA GLY A 358 -38.81 71.91 0.94
C GLY A 358 -39.18 70.67 1.76
N GLN A 359 -39.29 69.52 1.08
CA GLN A 359 -39.57 68.22 1.69
C GLN A 359 -38.53 67.20 1.23
N ALA A 360 -38.16 66.31 2.15
CA ALA A 360 -37.33 65.16 1.91
C ALA A 360 -38.09 64.08 1.13
N LYS A 361 -37.57 63.68 -0.02
CA LYS A 361 -38.02 62.56 -0.82
C LYS A 361 -36.90 61.54 -0.97
N VAL A 362 -36.98 60.47 -0.18
CA VAL A 362 -36.06 59.33 -0.28
C VAL A 362 -36.81 58.14 -0.88
N GLU A 363 -36.33 57.62 -2.00
CA GLU A 363 -37.00 56.53 -2.71
C GLU A 363 -36.65 55.17 -2.08
N GLY A 364 -37.62 54.25 -2.06
CA GLY A 364 -37.40 52.87 -1.60
C GLY A 364 -37.18 52.71 -0.08
N VAL A 365 -37.49 53.73 0.73
CA VAL A 365 -37.38 53.64 2.20
C VAL A 365 -38.62 52.98 2.83
N ALA A 366 -38.39 52.15 3.83
CA ALA A 366 -39.42 51.49 4.63
C ALA A 366 -38.99 51.39 6.10
N GLY A 367 -39.93 51.11 7.00
CA GLY A 367 -39.68 51.04 8.45
C GLY A 367 -39.08 52.33 8.99
N THR A 368 -38.05 52.21 9.83
CA THR A 368 -37.40 53.36 10.49
C THR A 368 -36.93 54.45 9.51
N TRP A 369 -36.50 54.08 8.30
CA TRP A 369 -36.08 55.05 7.28
C TRP A 369 -37.23 55.94 6.79
N LYS A 370 -38.42 55.36 6.65
CA LYS A 370 -39.63 56.09 6.30
C LYS A 370 -40.04 57.02 7.44
N ASP A 371 -40.05 56.51 8.67
CA ASP A 371 -40.42 57.28 9.86
C ASP A 371 -39.51 58.50 10.07
N LEU A 372 -38.21 58.35 9.83
CA LEU A 372 -37.24 59.45 9.88
C LEU A 372 -37.49 60.48 8.77
N THR A 373 -37.77 60.03 7.54
CA THR A 373 -38.08 60.92 6.41
C THR A 373 -39.36 61.72 6.69
N ASP A 374 -40.40 61.05 7.19
CA ASP A 374 -41.69 61.66 7.55
C ASP A 374 -41.54 62.65 8.72
N SER A 375 -40.64 62.37 9.67
CA SER A 375 -40.31 63.28 10.78
C SER A 375 -39.60 64.54 10.30
N VAL A 376 -38.63 64.43 9.39
CA VAL A 376 -37.94 65.59 8.77
C VAL A 376 -38.94 66.43 7.97
N ASN A 377 -39.84 65.79 7.22
CA ASN A 377 -40.91 66.46 6.49
C ASN A 377 -41.90 67.18 7.39
N SER A 378 -42.27 66.55 8.50
CA SER A 378 -43.15 67.17 9.50
C SER A 378 -42.49 68.39 10.13
N MET A 379 -41.20 68.32 10.46
CA MET A 379 -40.43 69.45 10.97
C MET A 379 -40.35 70.60 9.95
N ALA A 380 -39.98 70.30 8.71
CA ALA A 380 -39.87 71.28 7.63
C ALA A 380 -41.22 71.93 7.28
N GLY A 381 -42.29 71.14 7.28
CA GLY A 381 -43.66 71.58 7.06
C GLY A 381 -44.16 72.51 8.17
N ASN A 382 -43.90 72.16 9.43
CA ASN A 382 -44.24 73.00 10.57
C ASN A 382 -43.49 74.35 10.50
N LEU A 383 -42.18 74.34 10.26
CA LEU A 383 -41.40 75.58 10.15
C LEU A 383 -41.88 76.46 8.99
N THR A 384 -42.16 75.83 7.84
CA THR A 384 -42.74 76.50 6.66
C THR A 384 -44.06 77.17 6.97
N GLY A 385 -44.99 76.45 7.58
CA GLY A 385 -46.31 76.99 7.92
C GLY A 385 -46.20 78.14 8.93
N GLN A 386 -45.37 77.98 9.94
CA GLN A 386 -45.16 78.97 10.99
C GLN A 386 -44.56 80.27 10.43
N VAL A 387 -43.44 80.18 9.71
CA VAL A 387 -42.75 81.37 9.17
C VAL A 387 -43.59 82.05 8.09
N ARG A 388 -44.28 81.30 7.22
CA ARG A 388 -45.13 81.89 6.17
C ARG A 388 -46.32 82.67 6.77
N ASN A 389 -46.95 82.15 7.82
CA ASN A 389 -48.03 82.88 8.51
C ASN A 389 -47.53 84.15 9.19
N ILE A 390 -46.37 84.10 9.83
CA ILE A 390 -45.74 85.29 10.43
C ILE A 390 -45.44 86.33 9.35
N ALA A 391 -44.88 85.91 8.21
CA ALA A 391 -44.57 86.79 7.09
C ALA A 391 -45.84 87.45 6.52
N GLU A 392 -46.91 86.68 6.30
CA GLU A 392 -48.17 87.21 5.78
C GLU A 392 -48.79 88.29 6.68
N VAL A 393 -48.82 88.06 8.00
CA VAL A 393 -49.34 89.03 8.96
C VAL A 393 -48.43 90.25 9.04
N SER A 394 -47.10 90.07 9.02
CA SER A 394 -46.15 91.18 9.01
C SER A 394 -46.29 92.05 7.75
N THR A 395 -46.50 91.44 6.58
CA THR A 395 -46.78 92.16 5.33
C THR A 395 -48.12 92.90 5.38
N ALA A 396 -49.15 92.32 5.99
CA ALA A 396 -50.44 92.98 6.18
C ALA A 396 -50.31 94.23 7.06
N ILE A 397 -49.60 94.11 8.20
CA ILE A 397 -49.26 95.25 9.07
C ILE A 397 -48.55 96.34 8.28
N ALA A 398 -47.52 95.99 7.50
CA ALA A 398 -46.75 96.94 6.70
C ALA A 398 -47.61 97.63 5.61
N SER A 399 -48.67 96.96 5.13
CA SER A 399 -49.61 97.50 4.14
C SER A 399 -50.75 98.31 4.79
N GLY A 400 -50.76 98.45 6.12
CA GLY A 400 -51.79 99.15 6.88
C GLY A 400 -53.03 98.31 7.21
N ASP A 401 -53.06 97.02 6.86
CA ASP A 401 -54.13 96.11 7.23
C ASP A 401 -53.85 95.48 8.61
N LEU A 402 -54.39 96.12 9.64
CA LEU A 402 -54.26 95.71 11.04
C LEU A 402 -55.40 94.77 11.50
N SER A 403 -56.18 94.24 10.56
CA SER A 403 -57.23 93.26 10.85
C SER A 403 -56.70 91.82 10.91
N ARG A 404 -55.50 91.55 10.36
CA ARG A 404 -54.91 90.21 10.29
C ARG A 404 -54.10 89.88 11.54
N LYS A 405 -54.32 88.69 12.08
CA LYS A 405 -53.55 88.11 13.19
C LYS A 405 -52.99 86.74 12.80
N ILE A 406 -51.92 86.35 13.48
CA ILE A 406 -51.37 85.00 13.37
C ILE A 406 -52.32 84.06 14.11
N THR A 407 -52.87 83.06 13.41
CA THR A 407 -53.85 82.11 13.97
C THR A 407 -53.31 80.68 14.13
N VAL A 408 -52.22 80.33 13.45
CA VAL A 408 -51.64 78.98 13.49
C VAL A 408 -51.30 78.50 14.90
N ASP A 409 -51.54 77.21 15.16
CA ASP A 409 -51.16 76.58 16.42
C ASP A 409 -49.65 76.36 16.48
N VAL A 410 -49.01 76.97 17.48
CA VAL A 410 -47.55 77.01 17.64
C VAL A 410 -47.21 76.88 19.11
N LYS A 411 -46.03 76.32 19.38
CA LYS A 411 -45.56 76.01 20.74
C LYS A 411 -44.15 76.56 20.94
N GLY A 412 -43.74 76.69 22.20
CA GLY A 412 -42.39 77.17 22.58
C GLY A 412 -42.13 78.61 22.13
N GLU A 413 -40.90 78.89 21.72
CA GLU A 413 -40.45 80.24 21.33
C GLU A 413 -41.28 80.84 20.17
N ILE A 414 -41.80 80.01 19.26
CA ILE A 414 -42.66 80.48 18.16
C ILE A 414 -44.01 80.99 18.68
N LEU A 415 -44.52 80.46 19.80
CA LEU A 415 -45.74 80.97 20.43
C LEU A 415 -45.52 82.35 21.05
N GLU A 416 -44.38 82.56 21.70
CA GLU A 416 -44.01 83.88 22.23
C GLU A 416 -43.88 84.91 21.11
N LEU A 417 -43.25 84.53 20.00
CA LEU A 417 -43.17 85.37 18.79
C LEU A 417 -44.55 85.69 18.23
N LYS A 418 -45.43 84.69 18.08
CA LYS A 418 -46.83 84.87 17.66
C LYS A 418 -47.56 85.88 18.56
N ASN A 419 -47.47 85.70 19.88
CA ASN A 419 -48.14 86.57 20.84
C ASN A 419 -47.61 88.01 20.75
N THR A 420 -46.28 88.17 20.66
CA THR A 420 -45.63 89.48 20.53
C THR A 420 -46.11 90.22 19.28
N ILE A 421 -46.15 89.54 18.12
CA ILE A 421 -46.63 90.14 16.87
C ILE A 421 -48.12 90.46 16.96
N ASN A 422 -48.95 89.57 17.50
CA ASN A 422 -50.39 89.83 17.65
C ASN A 422 -50.65 91.01 18.61
N THR A 423 -49.90 91.15 19.70
CA THR A 423 -49.99 92.31 20.59
C THR A 423 -49.56 93.60 19.87
N MET A 424 -48.51 93.54 19.04
CA MET A 424 -48.10 94.68 18.21
C MET A 424 -49.20 95.10 17.23
N VAL A 425 -49.87 94.15 16.57
CA VAL A 425 -51.04 94.42 15.72
C VAL A 425 -52.13 95.15 16.50
N ASP A 426 -52.47 94.65 17.70
CA ASP A 426 -53.50 95.25 18.55
C ASP A 426 -53.14 96.69 18.96
N GLN A 427 -51.90 96.93 19.36
CA GLN A 427 -51.42 98.26 19.75
C GLN A 427 -51.43 99.23 18.57
N LEU A 428 -50.94 98.82 17.39
CA LEU A 428 -50.96 99.64 16.19
C LEU A 428 -52.39 99.93 15.74
N SER A 429 -53.31 98.96 15.84
CA SER A 429 -54.72 99.14 15.47
C SER A 429 -55.40 100.17 16.38
N SER A 430 -55.17 100.07 17.69
CA SER A 430 -55.65 101.06 18.66
C SER A 430 -55.06 102.45 18.40
N PHE A 431 -53.76 102.54 18.09
CA PHE A 431 -53.11 103.82 17.79
C PHE A 431 -53.66 104.44 16.50
N ALA A 432 -53.82 103.66 15.44
CA ALA A 432 -54.41 104.13 14.19
C ALA A 432 -55.86 104.62 14.38
N ALA A 433 -56.66 103.92 15.18
CA ALA A 433 -58.01 104.33 15.54
C ALA A 433 -58.02 105.66 16.31
N GLU A 434 -57.11 105.82 17.28
CA GLU A 434 -56.99 107.03 18.08
C GLU A 434 -56.52 108.24 17.25
N VAL A 435 -55.54 108.06 16.36
CA VAL A 435 -55.12 109.09 15.41
C VAL A 435 -56.28 109.48 14.48
N THR A 436 -57.06 108.51 14.00
CA THR A 436 -58.25 108.79 13.17
C THR A 436 -59.32 109.55 13.95
N ARG A 437 -59.51 109.23 15.24
CA ARG A 437 -60.42 109.94 16.13
C ARG A 437 -59.97 111.39 16.33
N VAL A 438 -58.71 111.60 16.69
CA VAL A 438 -58.13 112.94 16.87
C VAL A 438 -58.20 113.74 15.57
N ALA A 439 -57.85 113.16 14.42
CA ALA A 439 -57.92 113.83 13.11
C ALA A 439 -59.35 114.18 12.65
N ARG A 440 -60.40 113.62 13.27
CA ARG A 440 -61.80 114.00 13.04
C ARG A 440 -62.32 115.04 14.04
N GLU A 441 -61.59 115.27 15.14
CA GLU A 441 -61.93 116.23 16.19
C GLU A 441 -61.19 117.58 16.03
N VAL A 442 -60.27 117.69 15.07
CA VAL A 442 -59.66 118.96 14.57
C VAL A 442 -60.31 119.33 13.25
#